data_AF-A0A6G0WS41-F1
#
_entry.id   AF-A0A6G0WS41-F1
#
_cell.length_a   1.000
_cell.length_b   1.000
_cell.length_c   1.000
_cell.angle_alpha   90.00
_cell.angle_beta   90.00
_cell.angle_gamma   90.00
#
_symmetry.space_group_name_H-M   'P 1'
#
loop_
_entity.id
_entity.type
_entity.pdbx_description
1 polymer ?
#
loop_
_entity_poly.entity_id
_entity_poly.type
_entity_poly.pdbx_seq_one_letter_code
_entity_poly.pdbx_strand_id
1 'polypeptide(L)'
;MIHTQVVQQTWPGTLQSWKDFFQNHLENLLFRDPTHVSIESAESTKLYRKVTEDGSLFNILNGNFVEADRFVVVFRQIEHDEAFSCEPYRQRHNMTWMDIRPLSETQVVFRAIVQYSQFFREDLGFVSLDEQAEVWNVDLTGVPVEKKLEVQLFKINDLFITPAKLSDDEKLRRRLYFRDKQREHRNRLRHDIVAAKAEFEDLTALATPLKAKHRPLVDADGILSWCVVAGVFREELYSSTSEHQSLLKETRARETLLKAMQRFVSLNLHLEPEGPVRHWHPATLLEHPQARKLGKEWLTQQLYHNKDTNLARNHRLVPENHTETLIFKDPTQISIETTENTKLYRKISADGSFFNILQGNFVEADRFVMVFRQVENDETFNSDSYRQRHSMAWMDVRPLSETHVVYRSIYTAYSTIVKVKAL
;
A
#
# COMPACT_ATOMS: atom_id res chain seq x y z
N MET A 1 4.41 -19.98 10.42
CA MET A 1 2.99 -20.22 10.07
C MET A 1 2.47 -18.99 9.35
N ILE A 2 1.72 -19.15 8.25
CA ILE A 2 1.12 -18.03 7.49
C ILE A 2 -0.29 -17.77 8.04
N HIS A 3 -0.57 -16.53 8.39
CA HIS A 3 -1.87 -16.06 8.84
C HIS A 3 -2.59 -15.35 7.70
N THR A 4 -3.91 -15.57 7.60
CA THR A 4 -4.77 -14.85 6.65
C THR A 4 -5.80 -14.07 7.43
N GLN A 5 -5.93 -12.79 7.10
CA GLN A 5 -6.95 -11.89 7.61
C GLN A 5 -7.77 -11.38 6.43
N VAL A 6 -9.08 -11.27 6.65
CA VAL A 6 -10.01 -10.71 5.67
C VAL A 6 -10.80 -9.60 6.35
N VAL A 7 -10.99 -8.49 5.64
CA VAL A 7 -11.69 -7.30 6.09
C VAL A 7 -12.63 -6.83 4.97
N GLN A 8 -13.87 -6.47 5.31
CA GLN A 8 -14.79 -5.77 4.40
C GLN A 8 -15.44 -4.62 5.15
N GLN A 9 -15.39 -3.43 4.57
CA GLN A 9 -15.82 -2.19 5.20
C GLN A 9 -16.47 -1.28 4.16
N THR A 10 -17.47 -0.51 4.57
CA THR A 10 -17.98 0.61 3.76
C THR A 10 -17.31 1.88 4.22
N TRP A 11 -16.76 2.63 3.26
CA TRP A 11 -16.10 3.90 3.54
C TRP A 11 -16.71 5.03 2.73
N PRO A 12 -16.74 6.26 3.29
CA PRO A 12 -17.12 7.44 2.52
C PRO A 12 -16.07 7.77 1.44
N GLY A 13 -16.51 8.52 0.44
CA GLY A 13 -15.73 8.94 -0.71
C GLY A 13 -16.14 8.26 -2.00
N THR A 14 -15.81 8.89 -3.12
CA THR A 14 -15.99 8.31 -4.46
C THR A 14 -14.88 7.32 -4.77
N LEU A 15 -15.08 6.42 -5.73
CA LEU A 15 -13.99 5.57 -6.23
C LEU A 15 -12.79 6.40 -6.70
N GLN A 16 -13.02 7.59 -7.27
CA GLN A 16 -11.94 8.49 -7.70
C GLN A 16 -11.12 9.01 -6.53
N SER A 17 -11.75 9.46 -5.44
CA SER A 17 -11.04 9.90 -4.23
C SER A 17 -10.13 8.81 -3.65
N TRP A 18 -10.58 7.55 -3.72
CA TRP A 18 -9.81 6.40 -3.27
C TRP A 18 -8.63 6.07 -4.19
N LYS A 19 -8.81 6.17 -5.51
CA LYS A 19 -7.71 6.06 -6.48
C LYS A 19 -6.64 7.12 -6.22
N ASP A 20 -7.05 8.38 -6.06
CA ASP A 20 -6.14 9.50 -5.81
C ASP A 20 -5.38 9.31 -4.50
N PHE A 21 -6.06 8.86 -3.44
CA PHE A 21 -5.46 8.56 -2.15
C PHE A 21 -4.37 7.48 -2.25
N PHE A 22 -4.66 6.32 -2.84
CA PHE A 22 -3.69 5.23 -2.97
C PHE A 22 -2.54 5.57 -3.92
N GLN A 23 -2.79 6.40 -4.93
CA GLN A 23 -1.74 6.85 -5.83
C GLN A 23 -0.82 7.89 -5.19
N ASN A 24 -1.33 8.81 -4.37
CA ASN A 24 -0.57 9.98 -3.96
C ASN A 24 -0.25 10.08 -2.47
N HIS A 25 -0.96 9.32 -1.64
CA HIS A 25 -0.95 9.50 -0.18
C HIS A 25 -0.84 8.19 0.61
N LEU A 26 -0.55 7.08 -0.05
CA LEU A 26 -0.48 5.75 0.55
C LEU A 26 0.56 5.65 1.68
N GLU A 27 1.65 6.42 1.65
CA GLU A 27 2.61 6.47 2.77
C GLU A 27 1.96 6.85 4.10
N ASN A 28 0.84 7.58 4.07
CA ASN A 28 0.12 8.01 5.27
C ASN A 28 -0.78 6.91 5.85
N LEU A 29 -1.09 5.89 5.05
CA LEU A 29 -1.74 4.67 5.50
C LEU A 29 -0.71 3.66 6.02
N LEU A 30 0.42 3.53 5.32
CA LEU A 30 1.45 2.53 5.64
C LEU A 30 2.29 2.90 6.86
N PHE A 31 2.52 4.19 7.11
CA PHE A 31 3.42 4.65 8.16
C PHE A 31 2.75 5.65 9.10
N ARG A 32 2.87 5.38 10.41
CA ARG A 32 2.46 6.31 11.46
C ARG A 32 3.18 7.66 11.35
N ASP A 33 4.49 7.59 11.08
CA ASP A 33 5.33 8.73 10.73
C ASP A 33 5.93 8.47 9.33
N PRO A 34 5.49 9.20 8.28
CA PRO A 34 6.01 9.04 6.92
C PRO A 34 7.34 9.76 6.68
N THR A 35 7.93 10.41 7.70
CA THR A 35 9.27 11.00 7.56
C THR A 35 10.32 9.93 7.27
N HIS A 36 11.32 10.30 6.46
CA HIS A 36 12.45 9.45 6.05
C HIS A 36 12.06 8.14 5.33
N VAL A 37 10.83 8.01 4.83
CA VAL A 37 10.45 6.91 3.93
C VAL A 37 11.10 7.12 2.57
N SER A 38 11.88 6.14 2.12
CA SER A 38 12.36 6.09 0.74
C SER A 38 11.26 5.53 -0.17
N ILE A 39 11.02 6.21 -1.30
CA ILE A 39 9.98 5.82 -2.26
C ILE A 39 10.60 5.72 -3.64
N GLU A 40 10.69 4.51 -4.19
CA GLU A 40 11.03 4.31 -5.59
C GLU A 40 9.74 4.20 -6.40
N SER A 41 9.44 5.22 -7.21
CA SER A 41 8.28 5.21 -8.09
C SER A 41 8.65 4.70 -9.47
N ALA A 42 7.82 3.80 -10.01
CA ALA A 42 7.75 3.47 -11.42
C ALA A 42 6.35 3.82 -11.95
N GLU A 43 6.10 3.59 -13.24
CA GLU A 43 4.86 3.99 -13.91
C GLU A 43 3.59 3.42 -13.24
N SER A 44 3.63 2.16 -12.81
CA SER A 44 2.49 1.45 -12.21
C SER A 44 2.74 0.94 -10.78
N THR A 45 3.95 1.13 -10.25
CA THR A 45 4.36 0.54 -8.96
C THR A 45 5.13 1.53 -8.09
N LYS A 46 5.03 1.36 -6.78
CA LYS A 46 5.81 2.12 -5.79
C LYS A 46 6.41 1.19 -4.77
N LEU A 47 7.72 1.27 -4.55
CA LEU A 47 8.39 0.57 -3.45
C LEU A 47 8.61 1.55 -2.31
N TYR A 48 8.00 1.26 -1.17
CA TYR A 48 8.15 2.03 0.06
C TYR A 48 9.13 1.33 0.98
N ARG A 49 10.20 2.02 1.40
CA ARG A 49 11.20 1.48 2.30
C ARG A 49 11.41 2.35 3.53
N LYS A 50 11.35 1.75 4.72
CA LYS A 50 11.68 2.39 6.00
C LYS A 50 12.13 1.34 7.02
N VAL A 51 13.17 1.68 7.79
CA VAL A 51 13.51 0.97 9.04
C VAL A 51 12.87 1.75 10.18
N THR A 52 12.06 1.09 10.98
CA THR A 52 11.42 1.69 12.17
C THR A 52 12.41 1.79 13.33
N GLU A 53 12.10 2.65 14.31
CA GLU A 53 12.96 2.84 15.50
C GLU A 53 13.15 1.54 16.31
N ASP A 54 12.18 0.62 16.24
CA ASP A 54 12.26 -0.72 16.83
C ASP A 54 13.11 -1.72 16.01
N GLY A 55 13.78 -1.28 14.93
CA GLY A 55 14.64 -2.12 14.10
C GLY A 55 13.91 -3.03 13.11
N SER A 56 12.63 -2.76 12.81
CA SER A 56 11.87 -3.51 11.82
C SER A 56 11.96 -2.89 10.43
N LEU A 57 12.21 -3.70 9.40
CA LEU A 57 12.28 -3.27 8.01
C LEU A 57 10.92 -3.42 7.31
N PHE A 58 10.38 -2.30 6.88
CA PHE A 58 9.26 -2.20 5.96
C PHE A 58 9.81 -1.99 4.56
N ASN A 59 9.67 -2.98 3.69
CA ASN A 59 10.09 -2.90 2.29
C ASN A 59 8.93 -3.34 1.40
N ILE A 60 7.93 -2.46 1.27
CA ILE A 60 6.61 -2.80 0.75
C ILE A 60 6.48 -2.32 -0.69
N LEU A 61 6.36 -3.26 -1.62
CA LEU A 61 6.03 -3.01 -3.01
C LEU A 61 4.50 -2.88 -3.16
N ASN A 62 4.05 -1.78 -3.74
CA ASN A 62 2.67 -1.48 -4.08
C ASN A 62 2.45 -1.51 -5.60
N GLY A 63 1.32 -2.07 -6.02
CA GLY A 63 0.79 -1.95 -7.38
C GLY A 63 -0.67 -1.53 -7.37
N ASN A 64 -1.04 -0.62 -8.28
CA ASN A 64 -2.38 -0.04 -8.38
C ASN A 64 -2.99 -0.39 -9.75
N PHE A 65 -4.18 -0.98 -9.77
CA PHE A 65 -4.83 -1.48 -10.98
C PHE A 65 -6.27 -0.97 -11.06
N VAL A 66 -6.62 -0.34 -12.17
CA VAL A 66 -7.95 0.21 -12.41
C VAL A 66 -8.71 -0.71 -13.36
N GLU A 67 -9.87 -1.18 -12.94
CA GLU A 67 -10.84 -1.89 -13.78
C GLU A 67 -12.10 -1.02 -13.96
N ALA A 68 -13.08 -1.52 -14.72
CA ALA A 68 -14.29 -0.76 -15.06
C ALA A 68 -15.17 -0.44 -13.84
N ASP A 69 -15.30 -1.40 -12.93
CA ASP A 69 -16.19 -1.36 -11.77
C ASP A 69 -15.45 -1.41 -10.42
N ARG A 70 -14.13 -1.54 -10.44
CA ARG A 70 -13.31 -1.68 -9.23
C ARG A 70 -11.92 -1.08 -9.36
N PHE A 71 -11.33 -0.80 -8.21
CA PHE A 71 -9.95 -0.42 -8.05
C PHE A 71 -9.24 -1.43 -7.16
N VAL A 72 -8.18 -2.04 -7.68
CA VAL A 72 -7.45 -3.11 -7.01
C VAL A 72 -6.08 -2.60 -6.60
N VAL A 73 -5.75 -2.77 -5.33
CA VAL A 73 -4.44 -2.42 -4.78
C VAL A 73 -3.79 -3.67 -4.23
N VAL A 74 -2.53 -3.90 -4.58
CA VAL A 74 -1.77 -5.04 -4.07
C VAL A 74 -0.52 -4.57 -3.36
N PHE A 75 -0.13 -5.33 -2.33
CA PHE A 75 1.11 -5.11 -1.58
C PHE A 75 1.89 -6.41 -1.46
N ARG A 76 3.22 -6.29 -1.48
CA ARG A 76 4.14 -7.37 -1.13
C ARG A 76 5.31 -6.85 -0.32
N GLN A 77 5.73 -7.55 0.72
CA GLN A 77 7.07 -7.38 1.29
C GLN A 77 8.11 -7.86 0.26
N ILE A 78 9.18 -7.09 0.09
CA ILE A 78 10.40 -7.51 -0.59
C ILE A 78 11.40 -7.90 0.48
N GLU A 79 11.57 -9.20 0.68
CA GLU A 79 12.45 -9.76 1.70
C GLU A 79 13.93 -9.52 1.37
N HIS A 80 14.30 -9.61 0.09
CA HIS A 80 15.68 -9.42 -0.37
C HIS A 80 15.75 -8.34 -1.45
N ASP A 81 16.53 -7.29 -1.20
CA ASP A 81 16.68 -6.17 -2.12
C ASP A 81 18.15 -5.88 -2.34
N GLU A 82 18.71 -6.22 -3.50
CA GLU A 82 20.15 -6.08 -3.75
C GLU A 82 20.62 -4.61 -3.78
N ALA A 83 19.71 -3.67 -4.05
CA ALA A 83 20.02 -2.25 -3.98
C ALA A 83 20.07 -1.71 -2.54
N PHE A 84 19.80 -2.57 -1.54
CA PHE A 84 19.76 -2.20 -0.14
C PHE A 84 20.30 -3.35 0.73
N SER A 85 21.51 -3.16 1.27
CA SER A 85 22.09 -4.13 2.20
C SER A 85 21.12 -4.38 3.36
N CYS A 86 20.61 -5.61 3.44
CA CYS A 86 19.81 -6.05 4.56
C CYS A 86 20.77 -6.37 5.70
N GLU A 87 21.01 -5.40 6.59
CA GLU A 87 21.35 -5.75 7.99
C GLU A 87 20.27 -6.73 8.50
N PRO A 88 20.52 -7.52 9.57
CA PRO A 88 19.55 -8.50 10.10
C PRO A 88 18.38 -7.82 10.82
N TYR A 89 17.72 -6.89 10.13
CA TYR A 89 16.51 -6.23 10.53
C TYR A 89 15.40 -7.25 10.68
N ARG A 90 14.51 -6.95 11.61
CA ARG A 90 13.29 -7.71 11.80
C ARG A 90 12.35 -7.46 10.62
N GLN A 91 11.91 -8.51 9.96
CA GLN A 91 11.04 -8.48 8.79
C GLN A 91 9.77 -9.31 9.01
N ARG A 92 8.75 -9.09 8.18
CA ARG A 92 7.53 -9.90 8.17
C ARG A 92 7.12 -10.16 6.74
N HIS A 93 6.83 -11.41 6.44
CA HIS A 93 6.15 -11.76 5.20
C HIS A 93 4.82 -11.01 5.14
N ASN A 94 4.54 -10.37 4.01
CA ASN A 94 3.29 -9.64 3.83
C ASN A 94 2.87 -9.65 2.35
N MET A 95 1.64 -10.09 2.10
CA MET A 95 0.96 -9.99 0.82
C MET A 95 -0.44 -9.47 1.12
N THR A 96 -0.83 -8.41 0.44
CA THR A 96 -2.16 -7.83 0.64
C THR A 96 -2.83 -7.63 -0.71
N TRP A 97 -4.11 -7.96 -0.77
CA TRP A 97 -5.01 -7.63 -1.87
C TRP A 97 -6.11 -6.75 -1.34
N MET A 98 -6.36 -5.62 -1.97
CA MET A 98 -7.50 -4.75 -1.68
C MET A 98 -8.36 -4.63 -2.93
N ASP A 99 -9.67 -4.82 -2.78
CA ASP A 99 -10.69 -4.65 -3.82
C ASP A 99 -11.64 -3.54 -3.36
N ILE A 100 -11.67 -2.45 -4.12
CA ILE A 100 -12.42 -1.22 -3.79
C ILE A 100 -13.45 -1.00 -4.89
N ARG A 101 -14.73 -1.01 -4.51
CA ARG A 101 -15.87 -0.89 -5.43
C ARG A 101 -16.74 0.31 -5.07
N PRO A 102 -17.30 1.03 -6.05
CA PRO A 102 -18.31 2.04 -5.76
C PRO A 102 -19.55 1.36 -5.17
N LEU A 103 -20.09 1.92 -4.08
CA LEU A 103 -21.37 1.50 -3.49
C LEU A 103 -22.48 2.50 -3.79
N SER A 104 -22.14 3.79 -3.75
CA SER A 104 -23.01 4.91 -4.10
C SER A 104 -22.17 6.06 -4.64
N GLU A 105 -22.79 7.20 -4.95
CA GLU A 105 -22.08 8.42 -5.36
C GLU A 105 -21.10 8.93 -4.28
N THR A 106 -21.26 8.51 -3.02
CA THR A 106 -20.47 9.04 -1.90
C THR A 106 -19.83 7.95 -1.05
N GLN A 107 -19.92 6.68 -1.45
CA GLN A 107 -19.40 5.57 -0.67
C GLN A 107 -18.75 4.49 -1.55
N VAL A 108 -17.76 3.82 -0.99
CA VAL A 108 -17.13 2.62 -1.55
C VAL A 108 -17.25 1.45 -0.59
N VAL A 109 -17.30 0.23 -1.14
CA VAL A 109 -16.97 -0.98 -0.39
C VAL A 109 -15.48 -1.25 -0.56
N PHE A 110 -14.76 -1.32 0.55
CA PHE A 110 -13.37 -1.74 0.64
C PHE A 110 -13.32 -3.17 1.15
N ARG A 111 -12.65 -4.06 0.41
CA ARG A 111 -12.31 -5.41 0.85
C ARG A 111 -10.81 -5.53 0.89
N ALA A 112 -10.25 -6.13 1.94
CA ALA A 112 -8.84 -6.47 2.00
C ALA A 112 -8.61 -7.90 2.48
N ILE A 113 -7.69 -8.59 1.82
CA ILE A 113 -7.11 -9.85 2.27
C ILE A 113 -5.65 -9.57 2.56
N VAL A 114 -5.23 -9.83 3.79
CA VAL A 114 -3.84 -9.68 4.24
C VAL A 114 -3.33 -11.06 4.63
N GLN A 115 -2.25 -11.50 4.00
CA GLN A 115 -1.49 -12.68 4.36
C GLN A 115 -0.16 -12.28 4.94
N TYR A 116 0.19 -12.80 6.12
CA TYR A 116 1.44 -12.45 6.78
C TYR A 116 1.97 -13.54 7.70
N SER A 117 3.25 -13.47 8.05
CA SER A 117 3.89 -14.35 9.03
C SER A 117 4.09 -13.68 10.39
N GLN A 118 4.64 -14.41 11.35
CA GLN A 118 5.34 -13.79 12.48
C GLN A 118 6.54 -12.98 12.00
N PHE A 119 7.04 -12.09 12.85
CA PHE A 119 8.31 -11.43 12.56
C PHE A 119 9.44 -12.46 12.49
N PHE A 120 10.45 -12.21 11.67
CA PHE A 120 11.65 -13.01 11.56
C PHE A 120 12.86 -12.11 11.33
N ARG A 121 14.05 -12.62 11.61
CA ARG A 121 15.31 -12.05 11.12
C ARG A 121 15.96 -13.05 10.18
N GLU A 122 16.70 -12.58 9.20
CA GLU A 122 17.29 -13.46 8.18
C GLU A 122 18.28 -14.47 8.78
N ASP A 123 19.01 -14.05 9.81
CA ASP A 123 20.03 -14.85 10.52
C ASP A 123 19.45 -15.77 11.59
N LEU A 124 18.40 -15.34 12.28
CA LEU A 124 17.86 -16.02 13.48
C LEU A 124 16.51 -16.73 13.24
N GLY A 125 15.90 -16.55 12.07
CA GLY A 125 14.59 -17.11 11.75
C GLY A 125 13.44 -16.39 12.48
N PHE A 126 12.34 -17.11 12.73
CA PHE A 126 11.15 -16.52 13.35
C PHE A 126 11.41 -16.05 14.78
N VAL A 127 11.00 -14.82 15.05
CA VAL A 127 11.01 -14.19 16.37
C VAL A 127 9.94 -14.84 17.25
N SER A 128 10.23 -15.00 18.55
CA SER A 128 9.27 -15.57 19.49
C SER A 128 8.02 -14.69 19.64
N LEU A 129 6.89 -15.30 20.01
CA LEU A 129 5.68 -14.54 20.28
C LEU A 129 5.91 -13.54 21.43
N ASP A 130 6.65 -13.88 22.47
CA ASP A 130 6.88 -12.95 23.57
C ASP A 130 7.69 -11.71 23.14
N GLU A 131 8.77 -11.89 22.36
CA GLU A 131 9.51 -10.77 21.77
C GLU A 131 8.64 -9.95 20.80
N GLN A 132 7.77 -10.59 20.01
CA GLN A 132 6.82 -9.89 19.15
C GLN A 132 5.79 -9.08 19.94
N ALA A 133 5.43 -9.52 21.15
CA ALA A 133 4.51 -8.82 22.02
C ALA A 133 5.13 -7.54 22.61
N GLU A 134 6.41 -7.61 22.98
CA GLU A 134 7.17 -6.45 23.47
C GLU A 134 7.22 -5.34 22.42
N VAL A 135 7.44 -5.68 21.13
CA VAL A 135 7.41 -4.72 20.02
C VAL A 135 6.07 -3.99 19.94
N TRP A 136 4.97 -4.70 20.19
CA TRP A 136 3.62 -4.16 20.14
C TRP A 136 3.14 -3.60 21.48
N ASN A 137 4.01 -3.59 22.49
CA ASN A 137 3.69 -3.20 23.85
C ASN A 137 2.44 -3.92 24.38
N VAL A 138 2.39 -5.24 24.16
CA VAL A 138 1.31 -6.14 24.58
C VAL A 138 1.82 -7.01 25.72
N ASP A 139 1.19 -6.91 26.88
CA ASP A 139 1.46 -7.83 27.98
C ASP A 139 0.77 -9.18 27.72
N LEU A 140 1.59 -10.24 27.62
CA LEU A 140 1.12 -11.62 27.49
C LEU A 140 1.23 -12.39 28.82
N THR A 141 1.56 -11.72 29.93
CA THR A 141 1.67 -12.36 31.25
C THR A 141 0.33 -12.97 31.66
N GLY A 142 0.33 -14.25 31.98
CA GLY A 142 -0.88 -14.99 32.35
C GLY A 142 -1.81 -15.36 31.18
N VAL A 143 -1.42 -15.06 29.93
CA VAL A 143 -2.14 -15.54 28.74
C VAL A 143 -1.69 -16.98 28.43
N PRO A 144 -2.61 -17.96 28.33
CA PRO A 144 -2.27 -19.31 27.91
C PRO A 144 -1.56 -19.32 26.55
N VAL A 145 -0.56 -20.20 26.37
CA VAL A 145 0.32 -20.21 25.18
C VAL A 145 -0.48 -20.32 23.89
N GLU A 146 -1.52 -21.16 23.89
CA GLU A 146 -2.45 -21.37 22.78
C GLU A 146 -3.29 -20.12 22.42
N LYS A 147 -3.37 -19.14 23.31
CA LYS A 147 -4.10 -17.87 23.12
C LYS A 147 -3.21 -16.68 22.83
N LYS A 148 -1.89 -16.76 23.06
CA LYS A 148 -0.94 -15.66 22.81
C LYS A 148 -0.98 -15.16 21.37
N LEU A 149 -1.02 -16.10 20.42
CA LEU A 149 -1.10 -15.80 18.99
C LEU A 149 -2.41 -15.06 18.64
N GLU A 150 -3.54 -15.46 19.24
CA GLU A 150 -4.83 -14.82 19.00
C GLU A 150 -4.86 -13.36 19.50
N VAL A 151 -4.31 -13.11 20.70
CA VAL A 151 -4.16 -11.77 21.28
C VAL A 151 -3.30 -10.87 20.39
N GLN A 152 -2.23 -11.42 19.83
CA GLN A 152 -1.33 -10.73 18.90
C GLN A 152 -1.98 -10.41 17.55
N LEU A 153 -2.69 -11.37 16.96
CA LEU A 153 -3.42 -11.18 15.70
C LEU A 153 -4.53 -10.12 15.84
N PHE A 154 -5.10 -9.94 17.03
CA PHE A 154 -6.09 -8.88 17.30
C PHE A 154 -5.46 -7.48 17.24
N LYS A 155 -4.24 -7.29 17.75
CA LYS A 155 -3.50 -6.02 17.66
C LYS A 155 -3.09 -5.65 16.23
N ILE A 156 -2.83 -6.64 15.38
CA ILE A 156 -2.56 -6.41 13.95
C ILE A 156 -3.81 -5.85 13.24
N ASN A 157 -5.00 -6.29 13.61
CA ASN A 157 -6.25 -5.72 13.08
C ASN A 157 -6.40 -4.24 13.47
N ASP A 158 -6.03 -3.88 14.70
CA ASP A 158 -6.04 -2.48 15.16
C ASP A 158 -5.02 -1.62 14.38
N LEU A 159 -3.89 -2.18 13.93
CA LEU A 159 -2.88 -1.45 13.15
C LEU A 159 -3.35 -1.08 11.73
N PHE A 160 -4.25 -1.87 11.12
CA PHE A 160 -4.77 -1.60 9.78
C PHE A 160 -6.06 -0.75 9.78
N ILE A 161 -6.77 -0.68 10.91
CA ILE A 161 -8.11 -0.07 11.00
C ILE A 161 -8.12 1.13 11.96
N THR A 162 -7.17 1.20 12.90
CA THR A 162 -7.17 2.17 14.00
C THR A 162 -5.82 2.92 14.02
N PRO A 163 -5.77 4.22 13.67
CA PRO A 163 -4.56 5.00 13.84
C PRO A 163 -4.19 5.04 15.32
N ALA A 164 -2.98 4.58 15.63
CA ALA A 164 -2.41 4.71 16.95
C ALA A 164 -2.40 6.20 17.37
N LYS A 165 -2.63 6.48 18.66
CA LYS A 165 -2.53 7.86 19.20
C LYS A 165 -1.10 8.37 18.99
N LEU A 166 -0.91 9.22 17.98
CA LEU A 166 0.34 9.93 17.71
C LEU A 166 0.72 10.79 18.92
N SER A 167 1.99 10.76 19.32
CA SER A 167 2.56 11.73 20.26
C SER A 167 2.53 13.13 19.62
N ASP A 168 2.66 14.18 20.42
CA ASP A 168 2.63 15.54 19.89
C ASP A 168 3.83 15.85 18.99
N ASP A 169 4.98 15.22 19.25
CA ASP A 169 6.15 15.28 18.38
C ASP A 169 5.90 14.59 17.04
N GLU A 170 5.30 13.40 17.03
CA GLU A 170 4.95 12.70 15.79
C GLU A 170 3.90 13.49 14.98
N LYS A 171 2.91 14.11 15.65
CA LYS A 171 1.96 15.02 14.98
C LYS A 171 2.66 16.22 14.37
N LEU A 172 3.63 16.80 15.08
CA LEU A 172 4.40 17.94 14.58
C LEU A 172 5.25 17.54 13.36
N ARG A 173 5.98 16.43 13.43
CA ARG A 173 6.77 15.87 12.31
C ARG A 173 5.89 15.62 11.10
N ARG A 174 4.72 15.01 11.30
CA ARG A 174 3.74 14.76 10.23
C ARG A 174 3.22 16.06 9.59
N ARG A 175 2.94 17.10 10.39
CA ARG A 175 2.54 18.43 9.86
C ARG A 175 3.66 19.08 9.03
N LEU A 176 4.90 19.04 9.52
CA LEU A 176 6.06 19.58 8.81
C LEU A 176 6.29 18.84 7.49
N TYR A 177 6.21 17.50 7.52
CA TYR A 177 6.29 16.65 6.33
C TYR A 177 5.28 17.06 5.25
N PHE A 178 3.99 17.19 5.61
CA PHE A 178 2.96 17.58 4.64
C PHE A 178 3.18 18.99 4.08
N ARG A 179 3.59 19.94 4.94
CA ARG A 179 3.90 21.32 4.51
C ARG A 179 5.04 21.33 3.50
N ASP A 180 6.09 20.56 3.76
CA ASP A 180 7.30 20.53 2.93
C ASP A 180 7.04 19.75 1.64
N LYS A 181 6.27 18.65 1.67
CA LYS A 181 5.80 17.94 0.46
C LYS A 181 4.97 18.83 -0.47
N GLN A 182 4.03 19.59 0.08
CA GLN A 182 3.26 20.54 -0.74
C GLN A 182 4.15 21.64 -1.34
N ARG A 183 5.15 22.10 -0.59
CA ARG A 183 6.13 23.07 -1.09
C ARG A 183 6.97 22.48 -2.22
N GLU A 184 7.49 21.28 -2.07
CA GLU A 184 8.24 20.55 -3.10
C GLU A 184 7.42 20.31 -4.35
N HIS A 185 6.14 19.92 -4.21
CA HIS A 185 5.25 19.72 -5.34
C HIS A 185 5.05 21.02 -6.12
N ARG A 186 4.74 22.13 -5.43
CA ARG A 186 4.63 23.45 -6.06
C ARG A 186 5.94 23.89 -6.73
N ASN A 187 7.08 23.57 -6.12
CA ASN A 187 8.38 23.89 -6.68
C ASN A 187 8.71 23.05 -7.92
N ARG A 188 8.39 21.76 -7.95
CA ARG A 188 8.57 20.90 -9.13
C ARG A 188 7.78 21.43 -10.32
N LEU A 189 6.49 21.70 -10.14
CA LEU A 189 5.66 22.29 -11.18
C LEU A 189 6.24 23.59 -11.75
N ARG A 190 6.79 24.46 -10.88
CA ARG A 190 7.48 25.68 -11.33
C ARG A 190 8.74 25.39 -12.12
N HIS A 191 9.58 24.46 -11.67
CA HIS A 191 10.82 24.10 -12.37
C HIS A 191 10.51 23.47 -13.73
N ASP A 192 9.52 22.59 -13.82
CA ASP A 192 9.12 21.94 -15.08
C ASP A 192 8.64 22.98 -16.11
N ILE A 193 7.88 24.00 -15.66
CA ILE A 193 7.46 25.11 -16.52
C ILE A 193 8.67 25.93 -17.02
N VAL A 194 9.64 26.20 -16.15
CA VAL A 194 10.85 26.95 -16.52
C VAL A 194 11.71 26.15 -17.50
N ALA A 195 11.90 24.85 -17.26
CA ALA A 195 12.66 23.97 -18.12
C ALA A 195 12.03 23.85 -19.52
N ALA A 196 10.71 23.64 -19.60
CA ALA A 196 10.00 23.57 -20.87
C ALA A 196 10.09 24.89 -21.67
N LYS A 197 10.09 26.03 -20.99
CA LYS A 197 10.28 27.34 -21.65
C LYS A 197 11.71 27.51 -22.19
N ALA A 198 12.71 27.13 -21.40
CA ALA A 198 14.10 27.21 -21.83
C ALA A 198 14.38 26.30 -23.04
N GLU A 199 13.86 25.07 -23.03
CA GLU A 199 13.98 24.15 -24.16
C GLU A 199 13.31 24.70 -25.42
N PHE A 200 12.14 25.34 -25.29
CA PHE A 200 11.48 26.00 -26.42
C PHE A 200 12.33 27.16 -26.98
N GLU A 201 12.95 27.97 -26.13
CA GLU A 201 13.84 29.06 -26.55
C GLU A 201 15.08 28.51 -27.27
N ASP A 202 15.72 27.47 -26.74
CA ASP A 202 16.89 26.83 -27.35
C ASP A 202 16.58 26.22 -28.72
N LEU A 203 15.46 25.50 -28.84
CA LEU A 203 15.01 24.92 -30.11
C LEU A 203 14.68 26.02 -31.14
N THR A 204 14.09 27.13 -30.70
CA THR A 204 13.77 28.27 -31.56
C THR A 204 15.04 28.98 -32.04
N ALA A 205 16.02 29.15 -31.15
CA ALA A 205 17.33 29.73 -31.48
C ALA A 205 18.12 28.86 -32.45
N LEU A 206 18.01 27.52 -32.37
CA LEU A 206 18.66 26.57 -33.29
C LEU A 206 17.95 26.48 -34.65
N ALA A 207 16.61 26.57 -34.69
CA ALA A 207 15.84 26.47 -35.93
C ALA A 207 16.05 27.68 -36.87
N THR A 208 16.32 28.86 -36.33
CA THR A 208 16.47 30.12 -37.08
C THR A 208 17.69 30.13 -38.02
N PRO A 209 18.93 29.77 -37.59
CA PRO A 209 20.10 29.70 -38.47
C PRO A 209 20.08 28.47 -39.40
N LEU A 210 19.41 27.38 -39.02
CA LEU A 210 19.23 26.21 -39.89
C LEU A 210 18.31 26.50 -41.07
N LYS A 211 17.25 27.31 -40.87
CA LYS A 211 16.40 27.81 -41.95
C LYS A 211 17.10 28.82 -42.88
N ALA A 212 18.13 29.52 -42.38
CA ALA A 212 18.85 30.56 -43.12
C ALA A 212 20.03 30.03 -43.97
N LYS A 213 20.46 28.78 -43.80
CA LYS A 213 21.53 28.16 -44.58
C LYS A 213 20.99 27.35 -45.76
N HIS A 214 20.49 28.02 -46.79
CA HIS A 214 20.39 27.41 -48.11
C HIS A 214 21.66 27.70 -48.91
N ARG A 215 22.51 26.68 -49.05
CA ARG A 215 23.64 26.67 -50.00
C ARG A 215 23.11 26.19 -51.36
N PRO A 216 23.49 26.78 -52.51
CA PRO A 216 23.09 26.26 -53.81
C PRO A 216 23.61 24.84 -53.97
N LEU A 217 22.74 23.93 -54.38
CA LEU A 217 23.00 22.49 -54.47
C LEU A 217 23.69 22.09 -55.78
N VAL A 218 23.81 23.01 -56.74
CA VAL A 218 24.09 22.70 -58.15
C VAL A 218 25.08 23.70 -58.72
N ASP A 219 26.08 23.21 -59.46
CA ASP A 219 27.03 24.04 -60.22
C ASP A 219 26.34 24.62 -61.49
N ALA A 220 26.98 25.57 -62.19
CA ALA A 220 26.39 26.32 -63.31
C ALA A 220 25.86 25.45 -64.47
N ASP A 221 26.31 24.20 -64.57
CA ASP A 221 25.95 23.23 -65.60
C ASP A 221 24.79 22.30 -65.22
N GLY A 222 24.14 22.52 -64.07
CA GLY A 222 23.02 21.69 -63.61
C GLY A 222 23.42 20.37 -62.94
N ILE A 223 24.71 20.16 -62.69
CA ILE A 223 25.27 18.93 -62.09
C ILE A 223 25.63 19.20 -60.61
N LEU A 224 25.36 18.23 -59.73
CA LEU A 224 25.74 18.29 -58.30
C LEU A 224 27.25 18.40 -58.17
N SER A 225 27.73 19.36 -57.37
CA SER A 225 29.16 19.54 -57.11
C SER A 225 29.76 18.31 -56.41
N TRP A 226 30.97 17.88 -56.78
CA TRP A 226 31.69 16.79 -56.08
C TRP A 226 31.89 17.07 -54.59
N CYS A 227 31.97 18.34 -54.19
CA CYS A 227 31.99 18.73 -52.78
C CYS A 227 30.68 18.39 -52.05
N VAL A 228 29.54 18.51 -52.73
CA VAL A 228 28.22 18.12 -52.20
C VAL A 228 28.15 16.59 -52.11
N VAL A 229 28.55 15.88 -53.17
CA VAL A 229 28.56 14.42 -53.21
C VAL A 229 29.45 13.83 -52.10
N ALA A 230 30.69 14.32 -51.95
CA ALA A 230 31.60 13.90 -50.89
C ALA A 230 31.09 14.28 -49.48
N GLY A 231 30.36 15.40 -49.36
CA GLY A 231 29.67 15.79 -48.13
C GLY A 231 28.60 14.78 -47.72
N VAL A 232 27.72 14.39 -48.65
CA VAL A 232 26.68 13.39 -48.43
C VAL A 232 27.29 12.06 -47.99
N PHE A 233 28.31 11.55 -48.69
CA PHE A 233 28.96 10.29 -48.29
C PHE A 233 29.62 10.37 -46.91
N ARG A 234 30.16 11.52 -46.52
CA ARG A 234 30.76 11.71 -45.19
C ARG A 234 29.70 11.74 -44.10
N GLU A 235 28.59 12.43 -44.35
CA GLU A 235 27.45 12.47 -43.43
C GLU A 235 26.82 11.08 -43.28
N GLU A 236 26.62 10.35 -44.36
CA GLU A 236 26.11 8.96 -44.32
C GLU A 236 27.08 8.01 -43.60
N LEU A 237 28.39 8.14 -43.85
CA LEU A 237 29.39 7.34 -43.12
C LEU A 237 29.36 7.64 -41.62
N TYR A 238 29.26 8.92 -41.24
CA TYR A 238 29.16 9.32 -39.85
C TYR A 238 27.88 8.78 -39.20
N SER A 239 26.72 8.96 -39.86
CA SER A 239 25.42 8.46 -39.41
C SER A 239 25.43 6.95 -39.23
N SER A 240 25.91 6.21 -40.23
CA SER A 240 25.99 4.74 -40.17
C SER A 240 26.96 4.25 -39.10
N THR A 241 28.11 4.91 -38.91
CA THR A 241 29.07 4.56 -37.85
C THR A 241 28.48 4.83 -36.46
N SER A 242 27.81 5.98 -36.30
CA SER A 242 27.13 6.35 -35.05
C SER A 242 26.00 5.37 -34.72
N GLU A 243 25.19 5.02 -35.70
CA GLU A 243 24.13 4.03 -35.58
C GLU A 243 24.70 2.65 -35.20
N HIS A 244 25.76 2.20 -35.88
CA HIS A 244 26.41 0.94 -35.56
C HIS A 244 26.91 0.90 -34.11
N GLN A 245 27.57 1.98 -33.64
CA GLN A 245 28.03 2.07 -32.25
C GLN A 245 26.87 2.08 -31.25
N SER A 246 25.77 2.78 -31.58
CA SER A 246 24.54 2.79 -30.78
C SER A 246 23.94 1.39 -30.67
N LEU A 247 23.81 0.67 -31.78
CA LEU A 247 23.29 -0.70 -31.84
C LEU A 247 24.16 -1.68 -31.06
N LEU A 248 25.50 -1.56 -31.12
CA LEU A 248 26.40 -2.38 -30.31
C LEU A 248 26.20 -2.14 -28.81
N LYS A 249 26.06 -0.88 -28.39
CA LYS A 249 25.79 -0.51 -27.00
C LYS A 249 24.45 -1.07 -26.54
N GLU A 250 23.43 -0.95 -27.38
CA GLU A 250 22.08 -1.45 -27.10
C GLU A 250 22.05 -2.98 -27.01
N THR A 251 22.76 -3.68 -27.89
CA THR A 251 22.88 -5.14 -27.87
C THR A 251 23.52 -5.63 -26.57
N ARG A 252 24.63 -5.03 -26.14
CA ARG A 252 25.29 -5.36 -24.86
C ARG A 252 24.39 -5.08 -23.66
N ALA A 253 23.64 -3.97 -23.70
CA ALA A 253 22.69 -3.63 -22.64
C ALA A 253 21.57 -4.68 -22.55
N ARG A 254 21.01 -5.10 -23.69
CA ARG A 254 19.98 -6.15 -23.77
C ARG A 254 20.51 -7.51 -23.27
N GLU A 255 21.73 -7.89 -23.63
CA GLU A 255 22.35 -9.12 -23.14
C GLU A 255 22.52 -9.13 -21.62
N THR A 256 22.92 -7.99 -21.06
CA THR A 256 23.06 -7.81 -19.60
C THR A 256 21.69 -7.90 -18.92
N LEU A 257 20.68 -7.24 -19.48
CA LEU A 257 19.31 -7.30 -18.99
C LEU A 257 18.77 -8.73 -19.05
N LEU A 258 19.01 -9.47 -20.14
CA LEU A 258 18.54 -10.84 -20.31
C LEU A 258 19.11 -11.76 -19.22
N LYS A 259 20.41 -11.67 -18.94
CA LYS A 259 21.05 -12.41 -17.84
C LYS A 259 20.46 -12.04 -16.48
N ALA A 260 20.23 -10.75 -16.24
CA ALA A 260 19.60 -10.27 -15.01
C ALA A 260 18.17 -10.81 -14.87
N MET A 261 17.36 -10.79 -15.94
CA MET A 261 15.98 -11.31 -15.91
C MET A 261 15.92 -12.82 -15.75
N GLN A 262 16.85 -13.58 -16.33
CA GLN A 262 16.98 -15.02 -16.08
C GLN A 262 17.24 -15.31 -14.60
N ARG A 263 18.15 -14.55 -13.98
CA ARG A 263 18.43 -14.64 -12.54
C ARG A 263 17.22 -14.24 -11.70
N PHE A 264 16.54 -13.15 -12.06
CA PHE A 264 15.32 -12.70 -11.38
C PHE A 264 14.25 -13.80 -11.37
N VAL A 265 14.01 -14.45 -12.51
CA VAL A 265 13.05 -15.55 -12.63
C VAL A 265 13.47 -16.71 -11.74
N SER A 266 14.74 -17.14 -11.75
CA SER A 266 15.18 -18.25 -10.90
C SER A 266 15.03 -17.98 -9.39
N LEU A 267 15.10 -16.70 -8.98
CA LEU A 267 14.98 -16.31 -7.57
C LEU A 267 13.54 -16.13 -7.10
N ASN A 268 12.61 -15.81 -8.00
CA ASN A 268 11.23 -15.45 -7.64
C ASN A 268 10.17 -16.44 -8.16
N LEU A 269 10.51 -17.27 -9.14
CA LEU A 269 9.64 -18.31 -9.67
C LEU A 269 9.95 -19.64 -9.00
N HIS A 270 9.17 -19.98 -7.99
CA HIS A 270 9.22 -21.30 -7.37
C HIS A 270 8.14 -22.18 -7.97
N LEU A 271 8.54 -23.29 -8.58
CA LEU A 271 7.63 -24.37 -8.95
C LEU A 271 7.19 -25.04 -7.64
N GLU A 272 5.92 -24.87 -7.27
CA GLU A 272 5.36 -25.50 -6.07
C GLU A 272 5.51 -27.03 -6.18
N PRO A 273 6.09 -27.71 -5.17
CA PRO A 273 5.91 -29.15 -5.05
C PRO A 273 4.43 -29.45 -4.79
N GLU A 274 3.88 -30.48 -5.43
CA GLU A 274 2.51 -30.96 -5.20
C GLU A 274 2.37 -31.39 -3.73
N GLY A 275 1.87 -30.49 -2.88
CA GLY A 275 1.69 -30.74 -1.46
C GLY A 275 0.64 -29.82 -0.82
N PRO A 276 0.04 -30.23 0.32
CA PRO A 276 -1.01 -29.45 0.99
C PRO A 276 -0.47 -28.23 1.78
N VAL A 277 0.85 -28.15 2.01
CA VAL A 277 1.48 -27.09 2.81
C VAL A 277 2.00 -26.00 1.88
N ARG A 278 1.38 -24.81 1.95
CA ARG A 278 1.88 -23.62 1.26
C ARG A 278 3.08 -23.07 2.01
N HIS A 279 4.21 -23.02 1.32
CA HIS A 279 5.40 -22.35 1.81
C HIS A 279 5.35 -20.87 1.39
N TRP A 280 5.87 -19.98 2.23
CA TRP A 280 6.05 -18.59 1.82
C TRP A 280 7.26 -18.53 0.90
N HIS A 281 7.12 -17.84 -0.24
CA HIS A 281 8.22 -17.61 -1.16
C HIS A 281 8.70 -16.17 -1.04
N PRO A 282 9.93 -15.96 -0.54
CA PRO A 282 10.54 -14.63 -0.48
C PRO A 282 10.57 -13.97 -1.87
N ALA A 283 10.36 -12.66 -1.92
CA ALA A 283 10.57 -11.88 -3.12
C ALA A 283 11.96 -11.24 -3.10
N THR A 284 12.65 -11.32 -4.25
CA THR A 284 13.96 -10.72 -4.47
C THR A 284 13.90 -9.67 -5.57
N LEU A 285 14.37 -8.45 -5.26
CA LEU A 285 14.61 -7.41 -6.26
C LEU A 285 16.10 -7.28 -6.56
N LEU A 286 16.43 -7.27 -7.85
CA LEU A 286 17.81 -7.08 -8.31
C LEU A 286 18.22 -5.61 -8.25
N GLU A 287 19.53 -5.37 -8.19
CA GLU A 287 20.11 -4.02 -8.23
C GLU A 287 20.03 -3.42 -9.65
N HIS A 288 20.14 -4.25 -10.69
CA HIS A 288 20.14 -3.81 -12.08
C HIS A 288 18.89 -2.97 -12.42
N PRO A 289 19.02 -1.69 -12.86
CA PRO A 289 17.89 -0.75 -12.93
C PRO A 289 16.69 -1.21 -13.76
N GLN A 290 16.91 -1.72 -14.98
CA GLN A 290 15.81 -2.17 -15.85
C GLN A 290 15.17 -3.47 -15.34
N ALA A 291 15.98 -4.46 -14.94
CA ALA A 291 15.49 -5.70 -14.33
C ALA A 291 14.70 -5.41 -13.04
N ARG A 292 15.12 -4.44 -12.23
CA ARG A 292 14.39 -3.97 -11.05
C ARG A 292 13.03 -3.38 -11.39
N LYS A 293 12.94 -2.56 -12.44
CA LYS A 293 11.66 -2.02 -12.94
C LYS A 293 10.72 -3.17 -13.34
N LEU A 294 11.21 -4.07 -14.21
CA LEU A 294 10.43 -5.21 -14.69
C LEU A 294 10.05 -6.18 -13.56
N GLY A 295 10.93 -6.39 -12.58
CA GLY A 295 10.68 -7.25 -11.44
C GLY A 295 9.58 -6.72 -10.52
N LYS A 296 9.56 -5.41 -10.26
CA LYS A 296 8.46 -4.75 -9.52
C LYS A 296 7.13 -4.89 -10.25
N GLU A 297 7.12 -4.67 -11.56
CA GLU A 297 5.92 -4.87 -12.40
C GLU A 297 5.45 -6.33 -12.37
N TRP A 298 6.36 -7.29 -12.55
CA TRP A 298 6.03 -8.71 -12.55
C TRP A 298 5.47 -9.18 -11.20
N LEU A 299 6.11 -8.80 -10.08
CA LEU A 299 5.65 -9.18 -8.73
C LEU A 299 4.26 -8.64 -8.41
N THR A 300 3.97 -7.40 -8.81
CA THR A 300 2.64 -6.79 -8.61
C THR A 300 1.59 -7.38 -9.55
N GLN A 301 1.94 -7.64 -10.82
CA GLN A 301 1.06 -8.34 -11.77
C GLN A 301 0.73 -9.75 -11.30
N GLN A 302 1.70 -10.48 -10.74
CA GLN A 302 1.46 -11.81 -10.17
C GLN A 302 0.39 -11.76 -9.07
N LEU A 303 0.46 -10.78 -8.17
CA LEU A 303 -0.56 -10.59 -7.14
C LEU A 303 -1.91 -10.19 -7.74
N TYR A 304 -1.91 -9.27 -8.71
CA TYR A 304 -3.12 -8.79 -9.37
C TYR A 304 -3.85 -9.90 -10.12
N HIS A 305 -3.16 -10.75 -10.88
CA HIS A 305 -3.79 -11.86 -11.60
C HIS A 305 -4.29 -12.96 -10.65
N ASN A 306 -3.66 -13.10 -9.48
CA ASN A 306 -4.09 -14.05 -8.44
C ASN A 306 -5.18 -13.49 -7.52
N LYS A 307 -5.63 -12.25 -7.70
CA LYS A 307 -6.57 -11.58 -6.78
C LYS A 307 -7.89 -12.33 -6.67
N ASP A 308 -8.49 -12.74 -7.78
CA ASP A 308 -9.83 -13.31 -7.80
C ASP A 308 -9.83 -14.71 -7.16
N THR A 309 -8.77 -15.49 -7.41
CA THR A 309 -8.54 -16.77 -6.73
C THR A 309 -8.39 -16.59 -5.22
N ASN A 310 -7.64 -15.58 -4.76
CA ASN A 310 -7.49 -15.31 -3.33
C ASN A 310 -8.77 -14.75 -2.69
N LEU A 311 -9.51 -13.89 -3.40
CA LEU A 311 -10.79 -13.35 -2.99
C LEU A 311 -11.87 -14.44 -2.89
N ALA A 312 -11.96 -15.32 -3.89
CA ALA A 312 -12.91 -16.43 -3.94
C ALA A 312 -12.62 -17.52 -2.89
N ARG A 313 -11.34 -17.82 -2.62
CA ARG A 313 -10.96 -18.78 -1.57
C ARG A 313 -11.34 -18.30 -0.16
N ASN A 314 -11.37 -16.98 0.03
CA ASN A 314 -11.68 -16.35 1.30
C ASN A 314 -13.10 -15.76 1.35
N HIS A 315 -13.99 -16.26 0.47
CA HIS A 315 -15.38 -15.82 0.28
C HIS A 315 -16.33 -16.27 1.40
N ARG A 316 -15.89 -16.23 2.66
CA ARG A 316 -16.77 -16.31 3.84
C ARG A 316 -17.36 -14.94 4.23
N LEU A 317 -17.18 -13.91 3.41
CA LEU A 317 -17.76 -12.59 3.62
C LEU A 317 -18.96 -12.35 2.70
N VAL A 318 -20.10 -12.29 3.38
CA VAL A 318 -21.45 -11.76 3.10
C VAL A 318 -21.62 -10.95 1.79
N PRO A 319 -22.77 -11.14 1.07
CA PRO A 319 -23.12 -10.41 -0.15
C PRO A 319 -22.95 -8.88 -0.07
N GLU A 320 -22.81 -8.25 -1.24
CA GLU A 320 -22.58 -6.81 -1.47
C GLU A 320 -23.57 -5.85 -0.76
N ASN A 321 -24.65 -6.37 -0.19
CA ASN A 321 -25.75 -5.58 0.36
C ASN A 321 -25.76 -5.45 1.89
N HIS A 322 -24.76 -5.96 2.62
CA HIS A 322 -24.74 -5.85 4.09
C HIS A 322 -23.48 -5.13 4.59
N THR A 323 -23.68 -3.88 4.99
CA THR A 323 -22.77 -3.02 5.77
C THR A 323 -22.40 -3.60 7.16
N GLU A 324 -22.94 -4.76 7.53
CA GLU A 324 -23.11 -5.17 8.93
C GLU A 324 -21.99 -6.11 9.46
N THR A 325 -21.06 -6.53 8.59
CA THR A 325 -19.97 -7.47 8.93
C THR A 325 -18.69 -6.76 9.42
N LEU A 326 -18.81 -5.50 9.81
CA LEU A 326 -17.70 -4.59 10.11
C LEU A 326 -17.03 -4.83 11.48
N ILE A 327 -17.70 -5.53 12.39
CA ILE A 327 -17.26 -5.66 13.80
C ILE A 327 -16.84 -7.10 14.13
N PHE A 328 -17.31 -8.10 13.37
CA PHE A 328 -17.17 -9.51 13.74
C PHE A 328 -16.58 -10.35 12.61
N LYS A 329 -15.50 -11.08 12.91
CA LYS A 329 -14.85 -12.05 12.01
C LYS A 329 -15.79 -13.21 11.58
N ASP A 330 -16.90 -13.37 12.27
CA ASP A 330 -17.94 -14.35 11.99
C ASP A 330 -19.32 -13.65 12.15
N PRO A 331 -20.11 -13.51 11.07
CA PRO A 331 -21.39 -12.82 11.12
C PRO A 331 -22.53 -13.65 11.74
N THR A 332 -22.30 -14.91 12.08
CA THR A 332 -23.37 -15.75 12.64
C THR A 332 -23.72 -15.33 14.07
N GLN A 333 -25.03 -15.35 14.39
CA GLN A 333 -25.57 -15.05 15.72
C GLN A 333 -25.33 -13.61 16.24
N ILE A 334 -25.25 -12.62 15.35
CA ILE A 334 -25.24 -11.21 15.75
C ILE A 334 -26.68 -10.71 15.87
N SER A 335 -27.02 -10.18 17.04
CA SER A 335 -28.23 -9.38 17.23
C SER A 335 -27.92 -7.93 16.85
N ILE A 336 -28.72 -7.35 15.95
CA ILE A 336 -28.56 -5.97 15.50
C ILE A 336 -29.85 -5.22 15.81
N GLU A 337 -29.73 -4.11 16.50
CA GLU A 337 -30.81 -3.16 16.71
C GLU A 337 -30.46 -1.86 15.99
N THR A 338 -31.31 -1.43 15.06
CA THR A 338 -31.06 -0.26 14.20
C THR A 338 -32.09 0.82 14.49
N THR A 339 -31.61 2.05 14.65
CA THR A 339 -32.41 3.28 14.64
C THR A 339 -31.94 4.18 13.49
N GLU A 340 -32.52 5.38 13.32
CA GLU A 340 -32.16 6.31 12.25
C GLU A 340 -30.66 6.59 12.16
N ASN A 341 -30.01 6.83 13.29
CA ASN A 341 -28.59 7.20 13.35
C ASN A 341 -27.74 6.28 14.22
N THR A 342 -28.31 5.24 14.85
CA THR A 342 -27.54 4.29 15.66
C THR A 342 -27.74 2.84 15.24
N LYS A 343 -26.71 2.02 15.47
CA LYS A 343 -26.74 0.56 15.34
C LYS A 343 -26.10 -0.07 16.57
N LEU A 344 -26.84 -0.89 17.31
CA LEU A 344 -26.32 -1.68 18.42
C LEU A 344 -26.05 -3.10 17.94
N TYR A 345 -24.81 -3.55 18.08
CA TYR A 345 -24.39 -4.90 17.70
C TYR A 345 -24.08 -5.75 18.92
N ARG A 346 -24.71 -6.92 19.03
CA ARG A 346 -24.56 -7.85 20.14
C ARG A 346 -24.10 -9.21 19.65
N LYS A 347 -22.99 -9.72 20.19
CA LYS A 347 -22.47 -11.06 19.89
C LYS A 347 -21.76 -11.68 21.09
N ILE A 348 -21.95 -12.99 21.29
CA ILE A 348 -21.07 -13.81 22.11
C ILE A 348 -20.10 -14.54 21.17
N SER A 349 -18.81 -14.32 21.35
CA SER A 349 -17.77 -15.02 20.61
C SER A 349 -17.62 -16.46 21.12
N ALA A 350 -17.11 -17.35 20.27
CA ALA A 350 -16.92 -18.77 20.61
C ALA A 350 -15.98 -19.01 21.82
N ASP A 351 -15.19 -18.02 22.21
CA ASP A 351 -14.31 -18.00 23.38
C ASP A 351 -14.99 -17.51 24.68
N GLY A 352 -16.30 -17.21 24.63
CA GLY A 352 -17.07 -16.67 25.75
C GLY A 352 -16.90 -15.16 25.99
N SER A 353 -16.28 -14.43 25.05
CA SER A 353 -16.19 -12.96 25.11
C SER A 353 -17.46 -12.31 24.57
N PHE A 354 -18.03 -11.36 25.31
CA PHE A 354 -19.24 -10.64 24.92
C PHE A 354 -18.92 -9.28 24.29
N PHE A 355 -19.55 -9.02 23.15
CA PHE A 355 -19.43 -7.79 22.38
C PHE A 355 -20.80 -7.13 22.32
N ASN A 356 -20.87 -5.89 22.79
CA ASN A 356 -22.07 -5.07 22.76
C ASN A 356 -21.69 -3.66 22.34
N ILE A 357 -21.63 -3.42 21.03
CA ILE A 357 -21.07 -2.20 20.46
C ILE A 357 -22.20 -1.33 19.93
N LEU A 358 -22.39 -0.16 20.51
CA LEU A 358 -23.24 0.89 19.97
C LEU A 358 -22.42 1.73 18.98
N GLN A 359 -22.83 1.72 17.71
CA GLN A 359 -22.38 2.65 16.68
C GLN A 359 -23.39 3.81 16.56
N GLY A 360 -22.92 5.04 16.58
CA GLY A 360 -23.67 6.23 16.20
C GLY A 360 -23.06 6.88 14.96
N ASN A 361 -23.88 7.24 13.99
CA ASN A 361 -23.49 7.88 12.74
C ASN A 361 -24.08 9.30 12.69
N PHE A 362 -23.24 10.31 12.62
CA PHE A 362 -23.65 11.71 12.63
C PHE A 362 -23.14 12.39 11.37
N VAL A 363 -24.06 12.82 10.51
CA VAL A 363 -23.75 13.60 9.32
C VAL A 363 -23.90 15.07 9.67
N GLU A 364 -22.84 15.85 9.50
CA GLU A 364 -22.81 17.30 9.66
C GLU A 364 -22.42 17.96 8.32
N ALA A 365 -22.56 19.28 8.21
CA ALA A 365 -22.39 20.00 6.94
C ALA A 365 -20.98 19.85 6.32
N ASP A 366 -19.95 19.72 7.15
CA ASP A 366 -18.54 19.66 6.74
C ASP A 366 -17.80 18.44 7.29
N ARG A 367 -18.51 17.49 7.90
CA ARG A 367 -17.91 16.29 8.50
C ARG A 367 -18.91 15.17 8.72
N PHE A 368 -18.38 13.95 8.82
CA PHE A 368 -19.10 12.76 9.21
C PHE A 368 -18.42 12.19 10.46
N VAL A 369 -19.18 12.04 11.54
CA VAL A 369 -18.69 11.52 12.81
C VAL A 369 -19.30 10.15 13.07
N MET A 370 -18.46 9.12 13.19
CA MET A 370 -18.86 7.84 13.75
C MET A 370 -18.39 7.72 15.18
N VAL A 371 -19.26 7.21 16.04
CA VAL A 371 -18.94 6.91 17.44
C VAL A 371 -19.19 5.44 17.67
N PHE A 372 -18.24 4.74 18.28
CA PHE A 372 -18.41 3.37 18.73
C PHE A 372 -18.24 3.35 20.24
N ARG A 373 -19.12 2.65 20.95
CA ARG A 373 -19.05 2.49 22.40
C ARG A 373 -19.47 1.09 22.80
N GLN A 374 -18.68 0.44 23.64
CA GLN A 374 -19.16 -0.75 24.34
C GLN A 374 -20.25 -0.37 25.35
N VAL A 375 -21.41 -0.99 25.25
CA VAL A 375 -22.48 -0.96 26.25
C VAL A 375 -22.18 -2.05 27.29
N GLU A 376 -21.91 -1.62 28.52
CA GLU A 376 -21.46 -2.51 29.62
C GLU A 376 -22.63 -3.18 30.33
N ASN A 377 -23.69 -2.41 30.58
CA ASN A 377 -24.91 -2.87 31.21
C ASN A 377 -26.07 -2.66 30.24
N ASP A 378 -26.63 -3.75 29.74
CA ASP A 378 -27.79 -3.78 28.87
C ASP A 378 -28.90 -4.53 29.60
N GLU A 379 -29.94 -3.82 30.03
CA GLU A 379 -31.08 -4.43 30.76
C GLU A 379 -31.82 -5.47 29.92
N THR A 380 -31.68 -5.41 28.60
CA THR A 380 -32.28 -6.39 27.68
C THR A 380 -31.42 -7.64 27.51
N PHE A 381 -30.18 -7.66 28.03
CA PHE A 381 -29.26 -8.77 27.87
C PHE A 381 -28.27 -8.91 29.05
N ASN A 382 -28.51 -9.91 29.92
CA ASN A 382 -27.62 -10.17 31.06
C ASN A 382 -26.27 -10.75 30.57
N SER A 383 -25.20 -9.99 30.78
CA SER A 383 -23.83 -10.37 30.43
C SER A 383 -22.89 -10.62 31.62
N ASP A 384 -23.43 -10.73 32.84
CA ASP A 384 -22.69 -10.84 34.11
C ASP A 384 -21.74 -12.05 34.17
N SER A 385 -21.98 -13.06 33.33
CA SER A 385 -21.20 -14.30 33.25
C SER A 385 -20.12 -14.30 32.14
N TYR A 386 -20.04 -13.25 31.33
CA TYR A 386 -19.15 -13.19 30.16
C TYR A 386 -18.02 -12.17 30.30
N ARG A 387 -16.92 -12.39 29.57
CA ARG A 387 -15.80 -11.43 29.55
C ARG A 387 -16.20 -10.19 28.74
N GLN A 388 -16.13 -9.02 29.37
CA GLN A 388 -16.38 -7.73 28.72
C GLN A 388 -15.06 -6.95 28.48
N ARG A 389 -15.09 -6.01 27.54
CA ARG A 389 -13.97 -5.09 27.24
C ARG A 389 -14.48 -3.66 27.18
N HIS A 390 -13.77 -2.74 27.81
CA HIS A 390 -14.05 -1.31 27.67
C HIS A 390 -13.46 -0.81 26.36
N SER A 391 -14.32 -0.36 25.44
CA SER A 391 -13.91 0.21 24.17
C SER A 391 -14.78 1.40 23.81
N MET A 392 -14.12 2.47 23.39
CA MET A 392 -14.78 3.65 22.86
C MET A 392 -13.94 4.21 21.71
N ALA A 393 -14.58 4.52 20.61
CA ALA A 393 -13.95 5.06 19.42
C ALA A 393 -14.75 6.24 18.89
N TRP A 394 -14.06 7.23 18.37
CA TRP A 394 -14.62 8.28 17.54
C TRP A 394 -13.87 8.30 16.23
N MET A 395 -14.56 8.54 15.12
CA MET A 395 -13.97 8.77 13.81
C MET A 395 -14.63 10.01 13.22
N ASP A 396 -13.87 11.09 13.08
CA ASP A 396 -14.23 12.36 12.46
C ASP A 396 -13.65 12.37 11.04
N VAL A 397 -14.52 12.26 10.03
CA VAL A 397 -14.17 12.28 8.60
C VAL A 397 -14.59 13.63 8.04
N ARG A 398 -13.64 14.38 7.48
CA ARG A 398 -13.90 15.70 6.89
C ARG A 398 -13.56 15.71 5.40
N PRO A 399 -14.46 16.16 4.50
CA PRO A 399 -14.06 16.57 3.17
C PRO A 399 -12.97 17.67 3.25
N LEU A 400 -11.85 17.43 2.60
CA LEU A 400 -10.76 18.39 2.39
C LEU A 400 -10.87 19.07 1.01
N SER A 401 -11.47 18.35 0.04
CA SER A 401 -11.87 18.86 -1.27
C SER A 401 -12.97 17.94 -1.83
N GLU A 402 -13.49 18.23 -3.02
CA GLU A 402 -14.45 17.37 -3.72
C GLU A 402 -13.94 15.93 -3.91
N THR A 403 -12.62 15.71 -3.87
CA THR A 403 -12.00 14.40 -4.09
C THR A 403 -11.15 13.90 -2.93
N HIS A 404 -11.09 14.59 -1.80
CA HIS A 404 -10.22 14.21 -0.69
C HIS A 404 -10.96 14.27 0.63
N VAL A 405 -10.74 13.28 1.50
CA VAL A 405 -11.21 13.29 2.89
C VAL A 405 -10.03 13.17 3.85
N VAL A 406 -10.11 13.88 4.97
CA VAL A 406 -9.24 13.71 6.13
C VAL A 406 -10.06 13.04 7.19
N TYR A 407 -9.70 11.81 7.55
CA TYR A 407 -10.26 11.17 8.73
C TYR A 407 -9.30 11.30 9.91
N ARG A 408 -9.88 11.49 11.09
CA ARG A 408 -9.21 11.44 12.39
C ARG A 408 -9.99 10.43 13.19
N SER A 409 -9.32 9.54 13.88
CA SER A 409 -10.01 8.71 14.87
C SER A 409 -9.29 8.72 16.19
N ILE A 410 -10.09 8.66 17.24
CA ILE A 410 -9.68 8.61 18.64
C ILE A 410 -10.20 7.28 19.15
N TYR A 411 -9.30 6.39 19.52
CA TYR A 411 -9.64 5.11 20.12
C TYR A 411 -9.16 5.06 21.57
N THR A 412 -10.02 4.63 22.46
CA THR A 412 -9.74 4.35 23.87
C THR A 412 -10.27 2.95 24.15
N ALA A 413 -9.37 1.97 24.16
CA ALA A 413 -9.64 0.67 24.77
C ALA A 413 -8.77 0.51 26.02
N TYR A 414 -9.41 0.08 27.10
CA TYR A 414 -8.71 -0.43 28.27
C TYR A 414 -8.75 -1.95 28.18
N SER A 415 -7.57 -2.58 28.17
CA SER A 415 -7.42 -4.04 28.20
C SER A 415 -7.63 -4.63 29.60
N THR A 416 -8.38 -3.95 30.48
CA THR A 416 -8.71 -4.50 31.78
C THR A 416 -9.79 -5.55 31.59
N ILE A 417 -9.40 -6.83 31.59
CA ILE A 417 -10.32 -7.95 31.75
C ILE A 417 -10.84 -7.86 33.19
N VAL A 418 -11.98 -7.20 33.39
CA VAL A 418 -12.66 -7.21 34.68
C VAL A 418 -13.46 -8.50 34.75
N LYS A 419 -13.01 -9.47 35.57
CA LYS A 419 -13.95 -10.46 36.12
C LYS A 419 -14.83 -9.71 37.11
N VAL A 420 -16.06 -9.39 36.72
CA VAL A 420 -17.05 -8.95 37.70
C VAL A 420 -17.33 -10.17 38.58
N LYS A 421 -16.85 -10.15 39.82
CA LYS A 421 -17.32 -11.09 40.84
C LYS A 421 -18.77 -10.70 41.14
N ALA A 422 -19.69 -11.64 41.01
CA ALA A 422 -21.00 -11.52 41.62
C ALA A 422 -20.82 -11.27 43.12
N LEU A 423 -21.49 -10.23 43.64
CA LEU A 423 -21.69 -10.04 45.08
C LEU A 423 -22.81 -10.96 45.57
#